data_AF-A0AAE4T549-F1
#
_entry.id   AF-A0AAE4T549-F1
#
_cell.length_a   1.000
_cell.length_b   1.000
_cell.length_c   1.000
_cell.angle_alpha   90.00
_cell.angle_beta   90.00
_cell.angle_gamma   90.00
#
_symmetry.space_group_name_H-M   'P 1'
#
loop_
_entity.id
_entity.type
_entity.pdbx_description
1 polymer ?
#
loop_
_entity_poly.entity_id
_entity_poly.type
_entity_poly.pdbx_seq_one_letter_code
_entity_poly.pdbx_strand_id
1 'polypeptide(L)'
;MFRPVALIACFAALPAFADAPVVEHVTLSSSGDSWRINVTLSHPDTGWDHYADGWAVLDMDGTEIGFRELVHPHVNEQPFTRSTTITIPEGVTRIQIRPRDNVDGWSDVTYPVDVPR
;
A
#
# COMPACT_ATOMS: atom_id res chain seq x y z
N MET A 1 48.45 6.68 -39.88
CA MET A 1 47.02 6.37 -40.10
C MET A 1 46.45 5.81 -38.82
N PHE A 2 45.74 6.62 -38.02
CA PHE A 2 45.07 6.17 -36.80
C PHE A 2 43.62 5.81 -37.12
N ARG A 3 43.18 4.57 -36.81
CA ARG A 3 41.78 4.15 -36.88
C ARG A 3 41.13 4.40 -35.51
N PRO A 4 40.03 5.16 -35.40
CA PRO A 4 39.29 5.22 -34.15
C PRO A 4 38.45 3.95 -34.01
N VAL A 5 38.64 3.23 -32.90
CA VAL A 5 37.71 2.19 -32.45
C VAL A 5 36.53 2.90 -31.80
N ALA A 6 35.34 2.78 -32.38
CA ALA A 6 34.11 3.27 -31.77
C ALA A 6 33.69 2.32 -30.64
N LEU A 7 33.78 2.79 -29.40
CA LEU A 7 33.25 2.10 -28.24
C LEU A 7 31.75 2.41 -28.14
N ILE A 8 30.90 1.46 -28.54
CA ILE A 8 29.45 1.54 -28.31
C ILE A 8 29.22 1.20 -26.83
N ALA A 9 28.88 2.21 -26.03
CA ALA A 9 28.42 2.02 -24.67
C ALA A 9 26.94 1.63 -24.68
N CYS A 10 26.64 0.34 -24.47
CA CYS A 10 25.28 -0.10 -24.15
C CYS A 10 24.96 0.34 -22.72
N PHE A 11 24.14 1.38 -22.56
CA PHE A 11 23.46 1.66 -21.30
C PHE A 11 22.39 0.59 -21.07
N ALA A 12 22.64 -0.37 -20.19
CA ALA A 12 21.58 -1.23 -19.68
C ALA A 12 20.72 -0.39 -18.72
N ALA A 13 19.47 -0.10 -19.11
CA ALA A 13 18.50 0.45 -18.18
C ALA A 13 18.17 -0.64 -17.14
N LEU A 14 18.52 -0.38 -15.87
CA LEU A 14 18.01 -1.19 -14.77
C LEU A 14 16.49 -0.98 -14.69
N PRO A 15 15.69 -2.04 -14.45
CA PRO A 15 14.27 -1.87 -14.22
C PRO A 15 14.08 -0.95 -13.01
N ALA A 16 13.38 0.16 -13.20
CA ALA A 16 12.85 0.95 -12.11
C ALA A 16 11.58 0.25 -11.64
N PHE A 17 11.66 -0.50 -10.54
CA PHE A 17 10.47 -0.87 -9.80
C PHE A 17 9.87 0.42 -9.25
N ALA A 18 8.55 0.59 -9.36
CA ALA A 18 7.93 1.71 -8.65
C ALA A 18 8.04 1.42 -7.15
N ASP A 19 8.10 2.47 -6.33
CA ASP A 19 8.08 2.28 -4.89
C ASP A 19 6.72 1.68 -4.49
N ALA A 20 6.75 0.59 -3.71
CA ALA A 20 5.54 -0.04 -3.19
C ALA A 20 4.68 0.97 -2.40
N PRO A 21 3.35 0.80 -2.34
CA PRO A 21 2.50 1.70 -1.58
C PRO A 21 2.92 1.81 -0.11
N VAL A 22 2.87 3.02 0.42
CA VAL A 22 3.25 3.33 1.80
C VAL A 22 2.02 3.76 2.59
N VAL A 23 1.88 3.20 3.80
CA VAL A 23 0.89 3.67 4.78
C VAL A 23 1.49 4.84 5.56
N GLU A 24 0.96 6.03 5.32
CA GLU A 24 1.43 7.27 5.96
C GLU A 24 0.80 7.45 7.35
N HIS A 25 -0.49 7.10 7.48
CA HIS A 25 -1.23 7.30 8.72
C HIS A 25 -2.47 6.40 8.79
N VAL A 26 -2.84 6.00 10.01
CA VAL A 26 -4.05 5.21 10.26
C VAL A 26 -4.80 5.76 11.47
N THR A 27 -6.12 5.92 11.35
CA THR A 27 -7.01 6.23 12.48
C THR A 27 -8.12 5.20 12.59
N LEU A 28 -8.48 4.87 13.83
CA LEU A 28 -9.55 3.92 14.17
C LEU A 28 -10.63 4.63 14.98
N SER A 29 -11.90 4.38 14.64
CA SER A 29 -13.04 4.74 15.46
C SER A 29 -14.07 3.60 15.50
N SER A 30 -14.66 3.36 16.67
CA SER A 30 -15.61 2.28 16.88
C SER A 30 -17.07 2.76 16.91
N SER A 31 -17.97 1.88 16.52
CA SER A 31 -19.42 2.01 16.67
C SER A 31 -20.01 0.63 16.93
N GLY A 32 -20.28 0.32 18.20
CA GLY A 32 -20.56 -1.07 18.62
C GLY A 32 -19.37 -1.98 18.30
N ASP A 33 -19.64 -3.11 17.67
CA ASP A 33 -18.62 -4.10 17.28
C ASP A 33 -17.92 -3.76 15.95
N SER A 34 -18.30 -2.64 15.31
CA SER A 34 -17.73 -2.20 14.04
C SER A 34 -16.64 -1.16 14.24
N TRP A 35 -15.54 -1.32 13.51
CA TRP A 35 -14.42 -0.40 13.48
C TRP A 35 -14.30 0.24 12.10
N ARG A 36 -14.38 1.57 12.06
CA ARG A 36 -14.01 2.36 10.89
C ARG A 36 -12.52 2.65 10.96
N ILE A 37 -11.82 2.22 9.92
CA ILE A 37 -10.37 2.39 9.78
C ILE A 37 -10.15 3.34 8.61
N ASN A 38 -9.59 4.52 8.86
CA ASN A 38 -9.15 5.44 7.80
C ASN A 38 -7.65 5.25 7.62
N VAL A 39 -7.24 4.94 6.39
CA VAL A 39 -5.84 4.72 6.00
C VAL A 39 -5.46 5.80 5.00
N THR A 40 -4.39 6.53 5.31
CA THR A 40 -3.72 7.45 4.38
C THR A 40 -2.61 6.69 3.68
N LEU A 41 -2.66 6.63 2.35
CA LEU A 41 -1.65 5.99 1.52
C LEU A 41 -0.91 7.01 0.65
N SER A 42 0.33 6.70 0.34
CA SER A 42 1.07 7.30 -0.77
C SER A 42 1.59 6.21 -1.70
N HIS A 43 1.53 6.46 -3.00
CA HIS A 43 2.09 5.58 -4.03
C HIS A 43 2.35 6.40 -5.31
N PRO A 44 3.45 6.18 -6.05
CA PRO A 44 3.74 6.86 -7.31
C PRO A 44 2.86 6.33 -8.46
N ASP A 45 1.54 6.48 -8.35
CA ASP A 45 0.58 6.04 -9.36
C ASP A 45 0.92 6.64 -10.74
N THR A 46 1.02 5.78 -11.77
CA THR A 46 1.23 6.19 -13.17
C THR A 46 -0.05 6.10 -14.00
N GLY A 47 -1.21 5.98 -13.35
CA GLY A 47 -2.52 5.78 -13.97
C GLY A 47 -3.00 4.34 -13.80
N TRP A 48 -3.85 3.87 -14.71
CA TRP A 48 -4.43 2.53 -14.65
C TRP A 48 -3.42 1.39 -14.74
N ASP A 49 -2.25 1.67 -15.33
CA ASP A 49 -1.19 0.67 -15.50
C ASP A 49 -0.46 0.34 -14.20
N HIS A 50 -0.37 1.29 -13.25
CA HIS A 50 0.24 1.06 -11.95
C HIS A 50 -0.32 2.03 -10.91
N TYR A 51 -1.05 1.51 -9.92
CA TYR A 51 -1.60 2.29 -8.81
C TYR A 51 -1.83 1.43 -7.56
N ALA A 52 -1.89 2.08 -6.40
CA ALA A 52 -2.32 1.43 -5.16
C ALA A 52 -3.78 0.97 -5.28
N ASP A 53 -4.01 -0.35 -5.29
CA ASP A 53 -5.33 -0.94 -5.56
C ASP A 53 -6.03 -1.49 -4.30
N GLY A 54 -5.38 -1.38 -3.13
CA GLY A 54 -6.05 -1.64 -1.87
C GLY A 54 -5.13 -1.79 -0.68
N TRP A 55 -5.72 -2.23 0.43
CA TRP A 55 -4.98 -2.70 1.60
C TRP A 55 -5.76 -3.76 2.36
N ALA A 56 -5.03 -4.70 2.94
CA ALA A 56 -5.55 -5.66 3.91
C ALA A 56 -5.43 -5.10 5.33
N VAL A 57 -6.36 -5.52 6.16
CA VAL A 57 -6.29 -5.43 7.62
C VAL A 57 -6.01 -6.83 8.12
N LEU A 58 -4.85 -7.01 8.75
CA LEU A 58 -4.40 -8.28 9.28
C LEU A 58 -4.46 -8.27 10.80
N ASP A 59 -4.67 -9.43 11.42
CA ASP A 59 -4.29 -9.63 12.80
C ASP A 59 -2.75 -9.71 12.95
N MET A 60 -2.27 -9.95 14.17
CA MET A 60 -0.83 -10.07 14.44
C MET A 60 -0.21 -11.41 13.99
N ASP A 61 -1.03 -12.41 13.67
CA ASP A 61 -0.61 -13.70 13.13
C ASP A 61 -0.53 -13.66 11.58
N GLY A 62 -0.98 -12.57 10.97
CA GLY A 62 -0.99 -12.35 9.53
C GLY A 62 -2.28 -12.80 8.83
N THR A 63 -3.31 -13.19 9.59
CA THR A 63 -4.62 -13.54 9.04
C THR A 63 -5.33 -12.27 8.58
N GLU A 64 -5.85 -12.28 7.35
CA GLU A 64 -6.69 -11.19 6.86
C GLU A 64 -8.05 -11.20 7.56
N ILE A 65 -8.37 -10.09 8.22
CA ILE A 65 -9.65 -9.84 8.91
C ILE A 65 -10.48 -8.75 8.21
N GLY A 66 -9.96 -8.22 7.10
CA GLY A 66 -10.67 -7.28 6.25
C GLY A 66 -9.81 -6.80 5.09
N PHE A 67 -10.47 -6.29 4.05
CA PHE A 67 -9.80 -5.74 2.88
C PHE A 67 -10.54 -4.49 2.39
N ARG A 68 -9.78 -3.57 1.81
CA ARG A 68 -10.32 -2.42 1.11
C ARG A 68 -9.75 -2.35 -0.30
N GLU A 69 -10.63 -2.58 -1.27
CA GLU A 69 -10.34 -2.38 -2.68
C GLU A 69 -10.40 -0.88 -3.06
N LEU A 70 -9.50 -0.47 -3.95
CA LEU A 70 -9.46 0.82 -4.62
C LEU A 70 -9.54 0.57 -6.13
N VAL A 71 -10.57 1.14 -6.76
CA VAL A 71 -10.94 0.81 -8.15
C VAL A 71 -10.52 1.88 -9.15
N HIS A 72 -9.66 2.81 -8.76
CA HIS A 72 -9.12 3.85 -9.64
C HIS A 72 -7.79 4.41 -9.12
N PRO A 73 -6.93 4.93 -10.01
CA PRO A 73 -5.70 5.60 -9.62
C PRO A 73 -5.97 6.97 -8.97
N HIS A 74 -5.00 7.43 -8.18
CA HIS A 74 -4.97 8.68 -7.41
C HIS A 74 -3.74 9.54 -7.79
N VAL A 75 -3.34 9.57 -9.07
CA VAL A 75 -2.15 10.30 -9.57
C VAL A 75 -2.03 11.75 -9.05
N ASN A 76 -3.17 12.46 -8.96
CA ASN A 76 -3.22 13.88 -8.57
C ASN A 76 -3.72 14.10 -7.14
N GLU A 77 -3.86 13.04 -6.35
CA GLU A 77 -4.36 13.06 -4.97
C GLU A 77 -3.37 12.24 -4.12
N GLN A 78 -2.19 12.80 -3.83
CA GLN A 78 -1.18 12.12 -3.03
C GLN A 78 -0.69 13.03 -1.88
N PRO A 79 -0.66 12.54 -0.63
CA PRO A 79 -1.27 11.28 -0.19
C PRO A 79 -2.81 11.37 -0.19
N PHE A 80 -3.50 10.23 -0.23
CA PHE A 80 -4.96 10.16 -0.15
C PHE A 80 -5.41 9.28 1.01
N THR A 81 -6.59 9.58 1.56
CA THR A 81 -7.20 8.78 2.64
C THR A 81 -8.45 8.09 2.14
N ARG A 82 -8.57 6.79 2.41
CA ARG A 82 -9.81 6.04 2.22
C ARG A 82 -10.10 5.24 3.48
N SER A 83 -11.32 4.70 3.55
CA SER A 83 -11.79 4.01 4.75
C SER A 83 -12.33 2.62 4.44
N THR A 84 -12.24 1.73 5.40
CA THR A 84 -13.00 0.49 5.45
C THR A 84 -13.66 0.32 6.81
N THR A 85 -14.73 -0.44 6.86
CA THR A 85 -15.39 -0.80 8.11
C THR A 85 -15.36 -2.31 8.25
N ILE A 86 -14.84 -2.79 9.37
CA ILE A 86 -14.70 -4.23 9.67
C ILE A 86 -15.14 -4.50 11.10
N THR A 87 -15.38 -5.77 11.42
CA THR A 87 -15.46 -6.22 12.81
C THR A 87 -14.07 -6.69 13.23
N ILE A 88 -13.57 -6.16 14.35
CA ILE A 88 -12.33 -6.65 14.96
C ILE A 88 -12.74 -7.59 16.11
N PRO A 89 -12.29 -8.87 16.11
CA PRO A 89 -12.64 -9.81 17.18
C PRO A 89 -12.28 -9.30 18.57
N GLU A 90 -13.09 -9.65 19.58
CA GLU A 90 -12.77 -9.33 20.97
C GLU A 90 -11.39 -9.86 21.37
N GLY A 91 -10.66 -9.06 22.14
CA GLY A 91 -9.31 -9.41 22.60
C GLY A 91 -8.18 -9.05 21.63
N VAL A 92 -8.46 -8.68 20.37
CA VAL A 92 -7.44 -8.16 19.46
C VAL A 92 -7.06 -6.74 19.88
N THR A 93 -5.80 -6.56 20.28
CA THR A 93 -5.28 -5.28 20.77
C THR A 93 -4.45 -4.52 19.74
N ARG A 94 -4.04 -5.19 18.67
CA ARG A 94 -3.21 -4.63 17.61
C ARG A 94 -3.55 -5.32 16.30
N ILE A 95 -3.55 -4.55 15.23
CA ILE A 95 -3.74 -5.00 13.84
C ILE A 95 -2.57 -4.52 12.99
N GLN A 96 -2.51 -4.98 11.76
CA GLN A 96 -1.55 -4.51 10.76
C GLN A 96 -2.27 -4.07 9.49
N ILE A 97 -1.85 -2.95 8.91
CA ILE A 97 -2.30 -2.54 7.58
C ILE A 97 -1.23 -2.94 6.57
N ARG A 98 -1.61 -3.71 5.55
CA ARG A 98 -0.71 -4.14 4.47
C ARG A 98 -1.23 -3.60 3.14
N PRO A 99 -0.58 -2.60 2.53
CA PRO A 99 -1.06 -2.02 1.29
C PRO A 99 -0.64 -2.88 0.08
N ARG A 100 -1.32 -2.65 -1.05
CA ARG A 100 -1.17 -3.40 -2.30
C ARG A 100 -1.26 -2.48 -3.50
N ASP A 101 -0.49 -2.78 -4.55
CA ASP A 101 -0.68 -2.22 -5.88
C ASP A 101 -1.09 -3.31 -6.89
N ASN A 102 -1.55 -2.88 -8.06
CA ASN A 102 -2.07 -3.77 -9.11
C ASN A 102 -0.98 -4.48 -9.94
N VAL A 103 0.31 -4.15 -9.78
CA VAL A 103 1.41 -4.68 -10.61
C VAL A 103 2.33 -5.59 -9.81
N ASP A 104 2.96 -5.04 -8.78
CA ASP A 104 3.92 -5.68 -7.88
C ASP A 104 3.21 -6.40 -6.71
N GLY A 105 1.96 -6.02 -6.42
CA GLY A 105 1.12 -6.72 -5.47
C GLY A 105 1.33 -6.24 -4.05
N TRP A 106 1.43 -7.17 -3.09
CA TRP A 106 1.44 -6.83 -1.67
C TRP A 106 2.79 -6.27 -1.24
N SER A 107 2.78 -5.14 -0.53
CA SER A 107 4.00 -4.60 0.10
C SER A 107 4.58 -5.59 1.11
N ASP A 108 5.91 -5.67 1.20
CA ASP A 108 6.62 -6.43 2.24
C ASP A 108 6.61 -5.72 3.60
N VAL A 109 6.17 -4.46 3.64
CA VAL A 109 6.07 -3.65 4.85
C VAL A 109 4.63 -3.57 5.32
N THR A 110 4.42 -3.84 6.60
CA THR A 110 3.14 -3.61 7.27
C THR A 110 3.22 -2.43 8.24
N TYR A 111 2.08 -1.77 8.45
CA TYR A 111 1.93 -0.70 9.42
C TYR A 111 1.14 -1.21 10.63
N PRO A 112 1.79 -1.47 11.79
CA PRO A 112 1.10 -1.91 12.99
C PRO A 112 0.31 -0.78 13.63
N VAL A 113 -0.90 -1.06 14.09
CA VAL A 113 -1.78 -0.08 14.74
C VAL A 113 -2.41 -0.67 15.99
N ASP A 114 -2.29 0.03 17.11
CA ASP A 114 -2.98 -0.33 18.35
C ASP A 114 -4.48 -0.08 18.20
N VAL A 115 -5.29 -1.04 18.64
CA VAL A 115 -6.74 -0.92 18.68
C VAL A 115 -7.10 -0.17 19.98
N PRO A 116 -7.72 1.03 19.91
CA PRO A 116 -8.12 1.77 21.10
C PRO A 116 -9.06 0.98 22.00
N ARG A 117 -9.00 1.23 23.32
CA ARG A 117 -9.89 0.65 24.33
C ARG A 117 -10.78 1.72 24.96
#